data_AF-A0A1Z4QEM0-F1
#
_entry.id   AF-A0A1Z4QEM0-F1
#
_cell.length_a   1.000
_cell.length_b   1.000
_cell.length_c   1.000
_cell.angle_alpha   90.00
_cell.angle_beta   90.00
_cell.angle_gamma   90.00
#
_symmetry.space_group_name_H-M   'P 1'
#
loop_
_entity.id
_entity.type
_entity.pdbx_description
1 polymer ?
#
loop_
_entity_poly.entity_id
_entity_poly.type
_entity_poly.pdbx_seq_one_letter_code
_entity_poly.pdbx_strand_id
1 'polypeptide(L)'
;MKFGIDMGHNCPPDTGASGIKFEDNLTIEVGNKVIEKLRNLGNEVISCKPDKAGSVRDSLARRCAKANNNKVDIYVSIHFNAFNGQANGTEVFATSDTGNKIAKPVLDEIVKLGFFNRGVKNGSQLFVLRNTDMPAILIECCFIDSAKDMRLYDGEAMANAIVKGLTGKVPTAPVNTVPDESQNADTSIGRLQKALNRLKITDKNGKVLAEDNAVGPATTSAILNFQKVVGVLPTGIAGKTTWDTINLILAKRVIRANAGGPIVRYLQYRVGIDSDGVYGPKTEAAIKKFQKQNGLTADGIFGPASWQKLIG
;
A
#
# COMPACT_ATOMS: atom_id res chain seq x y z
N MET A 1 22.35 -1.34 12.97
CA MET A 1 22.69 -1.39 11.53
C MET A 1 21.86 -0.34 10.81
N LYS A 2 22.34 0.16 9.67
CA LYS A 2 21.64 1.10 8.79
C LYS A 2 21.12 0.35 7.56
N PHE A 3 19.80 0.27 7.41
CA PHE A 3 19.15 -0.38 6.27
C PHE A 3 18.69 0.64 5.23
N GLY A 4 18.94 0.35 3.96
CA GLY A 4 18.22 0.96 2.84
C GLY A 4 17.06 0.07 2.45
N ILE A 5 15.82 0.49 2.71
CA ILE A 5 14.62 -0.26 2.32
C ILE A 5 14.03 0.39 1.08
N ASP A 6 14.04 -0.36 -0.01
CA ASP A 6 13.50 0.03 -1.29
C ASP A 6 12.15 -0.63 -1.53
N MET A 7 11.10 0.20 -1.53
CA MET A 7 9.76 -0.21 -1.94
C MET A 7 9.70 -0.14 -3.47
N GLY A 8 9.94 -1.29 -4.13
CA GLY A 8 9.99 -1.39 -5.59
C GLY A 8 8.80 -0.71 -6.23
N HIS A 9 9.01 -0.05 -7.38
CA HIS A 9 7.96 0.74 -8.06
C HIS A 9 7.43 1.90 -7.20
N ASN A 10 6.17 2.32 -7.36
CA ASN A 10 5.58 3.48 -6.65
C ASN A 10 6.11 4.86 -7.06
N CYS A 11 6.59 4.99 -8.29
CA CYS A 11 7.11 6.26 -8.81
C CYS A 11 6.86 6.37 -10.32
N PRO A 12 5.64 6.73 -10.75
CA PRO A 12 5.26 6.76 -12.17
C PRO A 12 6.33 7.41 -13.06
N PRO A 13 6.70 6.77 -14.19
CA PRO A 13 6.02 5.64 -14.84
C PRO A 13 6.30 4.26 -14.22
N ASP A 14 7.16 4.17 -13.21
CA ASP A 14 7.54 2.94 -12.52
C ASP A 14 6.44 2.44 -11.56
N THR A 15 5.56 1.57 -12.06
CA THR A 15 4.31 1.15 -11.40
C THR A 15 4.21 -0.35 -11.12
N GLY A 16 5.18 -1.15 -11.58
CA GLY A 16 5.26 -2.58 -11.30
C GLY A 16 4.21 -3.42 -12.03
N ALA A 17 4.16 -4.68 -11.66
CA ALA A 17 3.22 -5.65 -12.22
C ALA A 17 1.79 -5.45 -11.68
N SER A 18 0.82 -5.95 -12.44
CA SER A 18 -0.61 -5.98 -12.08
C SER A 18 -1.18 -7.38 -12.29
N GLY A 19 -1.91 -7.89 -11.30
CA GLY A 19 -2.56 -9.20 -11.31
C GLY A 19 -3.84 -9.17 -10.47
N ILE A 20 -3.99 -10.12 -9.54
CA ILE A 20 -5.07 -10.10 -8.54
C ILE A 20 -4.90 -8.90 -7.59
N LYS A 21 -3.65 -8.53 -7.31
CA LYS A 21 -3.26 -7.30 -6.63
C LYS A 21 -2.30 -6.49 -7.50
N PHE A 22 -1.89 -5.32 -7.02
CA PHE A 22 -0.92 -4.44 -7.69
C PHE A 22 0.39 -4.47 -6.92
N GLU A 23 1.50 -4.70 -7.61
CA GLU A 23 2.81 -4.86 -6.97
C GLU A 23 3.17 -3.67 -6.11
N ASP A 24 3.08 -2.47 -6.67
CA ASP A 24 3.48 -1.24 -6.02
C ASP A 24 2.71 -0.95 -4.71
N ASN A 25 1.41 -1.27 -4.68
CA ASN A 25 0.61 -1.24 -3.46
C ASN A 25 1.17 -2.17 -2.36
N LEU A 26 1.57 -3.39 -2.73
CA LEU A 26 2.06 -4.37 -1.76
C LEU A 26 3.50 -4.08 -1.32
N THR A 27 4.35 -3.56 -2.22
CA THR A 27 5.70 -3.15 -1.86
C THR A 27 5.67 -1.97 -0.88
N ILE A 28 4.74 -1.03 -1.02
CA ILE A 28 4.49 0.03 -0.02
C ILE A 28 4.02 -0.57 1.31
N GLU A 29 3.04 -1.47 1.28
CA GLU A 29 2.47 -2.08 2.49
C GLU A 29 3.56 -2.79 3.31
N VAL A 30 4.26 -3.74 2.68
CA VAL A 30 5.30 -4.54 3.34
C VAL A 30 6.51 -3.67 3.68
N GLY A 31 6.96 -2.81 2.78
CA GLY A 31 8.14 -1.98 3.02
C GLY A 31 7.97 -1.00 4.18
N ASN A 32 6.81 -0.37 4.32
CA ASN A 32 6.55 0.49 5.48
C ASN A 32 6.58 -0.29 6.80
N LYS A 33 5.96 -1.49 6.82
CA LYS A 33 5.99 -2.38 7.99
C LYS A 33 7.42 -2.82 8.32
N VAL A 34 8.21 -3.20 7.32
CA VAL A 34 9.63 -3.55 7.50
C VAL A 34 10.42 -2.38 8.06
N ILE A 35 10.23 -1.16 7.54
CA ILE A 35 10.90 0.04 8.03
C ILE A 35 10.59 0.28 9.51
N GLU A 36 9.32 0.27 9.90
CA GLU A 36 8.91 0.51 11.29
C GLU A 36 9.46 -0.56 12.23
N LYS A 37 9.35 -1.83 11.85
CA LYS A 37 9.86 -2.97 12.62
C LYS A 37 11.37 -2.90 12.83
N LEU A 38 12.13 -2.57 11.79
CA LEU A 38 13.59 -2.41 11.89
C LEU A 38 13.95 -1.24 12.82
N ARG A 39 13.24 -0.11 12.73
CA ARG A 39 13.42 1.04 13.64
C ARG A 39 13.11 0.67 15.09
N ASN A 40 12.04 -0.09 15.33
CA ASN A 40 11.68 -0.56 16.67
C ASN A 40 12.72 -1.54 17.26
N LEU A 41 13.51 -2.21 16.42
CA LEU A 41 14.66 -3.01 16.84
C LEU A 41 15.94 -2.17 17.02
N GLY A 42 15.84 -0.83 16.99
CA GLY A 42 16.96 0.09 17.18
C GLY A 42 17.84 0.29 15.94
N ASN A 43 17.36 -0.07 14.75
CA ASN A 43 18.11 0.13 13.51
C ASN A 43 17.79 1.49 12.88
N GLU A 44 18.79 2.08 12.22
CA GLU A 44 18.55 3.23 11.35
C GLU A 44 18.01 2.74 10.01
N VAL A 45 17.01 3.43 9.45
CA VAL A 45 16.38 2.99 8.21
C VAL A 45 16.11 4.16 7.27
N ILE A 46 16.68 4.05 6.07
CA ILE A 46 16.52 4.97 4.95
C ILE A 46 15.52 4.36 3.97
N SER A 47 14.40 5.06 3.73
CA SER A 47 13.48 4.69 2.66
C SER A 47 14.07 5.11 1.31
N CYS A 48 14.37 4.15 0.44
CA CYS A 48 14.99 4.37 -0.86
C CYS A 48 14.00 4.69 -1.99
N LYS A 49 12.69 4.58 -1.73
CA LYS A 49 11.64 4.94 -2.71
C LYS A 49 11.75 6.42 -3.11
N PRO A 50 11.86 6.75 -4.41
CA PRO A 50 11.81 8.13 -4.89
C PRO A 50 10.37 8.68 -4.85
N ASP A 51 10.23 10.00 -4.81
CA ASP A 51 8.91 10.67 -4.84
C ASP A 51 8.47 11.05 -6.26
N LYS A 52 9.41 11.16 -7.18
CA LYS A 52 9.18 11.42 -8.61
C LYS A 52 10.35 10.89 -9.45
N ALA A 53 10.06 10.50 -10.68
CA ALA A 53 11.05 10.08 -11.66
C ALA A 53 10.56 10.42 -13.07
N GLY A 54 11.47 10.73 -13.98
CA GLY A 54 11.15 10.98 -15.39
C GLY A 54 11.01 9.71 -16.23
N SER A 55 11.53 8.58 -15.74
CA SER A 55 11.50 7.27 -16.41
C SER A 55 11.73 6.15 -15.39
N VAL A 56 11.51 4.89 -15.80
CA VAL A 56 11.86 3.72 -14.97
C VAL A 56 13.35 3.70 -14.62
N ARG A 57 14.22 4.01 -15.59
CA ARG A 57 15.68 4.07 -15.33
C ARG A 57 16.05 5.15 -14.34
N ASP A 58 15.41 6.33 -14.41
CA ASP A 58 15.60 7.41 -13.44
C ASP A 58 15.12 7.00 -12.04
N SER A 59 13.97 6.31 -11.95
CA SER A 59 13.46 5.75 -10.69
C SER A 59 14.49 4.80 -10.05
N LEU A 60 15.00 3.85 -10.81
CA LEU A 60 16.00 2.88 -10.35
C LEU A 60 17.31 3.57 -9.92
N ALA A 61 17.80 4.54 -10.70
CA ALA A 61 19.01 5.30 -10.37
C ALA A 61 18.85 6.09 -9.07
N ARG A 62 17.70 6.72 -8.84
CA ARG A 62 17.42 7.49 -7.61
C ARG A 62 17.41 6.61 -6.36
N ARG A 63 16.90 5.36 -6.45
CA ARG A 63 16.90 4.40 -5.34
C ARG A 63 18.32 4.04 -4.92
N CYS A 64 19.16 3.69 -5.91
CA CYS A 64 20.56 3.36 -5.70
C CYS A 64 21.33 4.55 -5.12
N ALA A 65 21.19 5.73 -5.74
CA ALA A 65 21.84 6.94 -5.25
C ALA A 65 21.43 7.29 -3.82
N LYS A 66 20.15 7.11 -3.46
CA LYS A 66 19.69 7.34 -2.08
C LYS A 66 20.34 6.38 -1.08
N ALA A 67 20.49 5.11 -1.43
CA ALA A 67 21.20 4.13 -0.60
C ALA A 67 22.69 4.48 -0.45
N ASN A 68 23.38 4.71 -1.58
CA ASN A 68 24.81 4.98 -1.63
C ASN A 68 25.17 6.28 -0.90
N ASN A 69 24.43 7.36 -1.15
CA ASN A 69 24.67 8.66 -0.51
C ASN A 69 24.47 8.61 1.02
N ASN A 70 23.60 7.72 1.50
CA ASN A 70 23.38 7.52 2.93
C ASN A 70 24.30 6.46 3.56
N LYS A 71 25.14 5.80 2.75
CA LYS A 71 26.09 4.77 3.18
C LYS A 71 25.41 3.69 4.04
N VAL A 72 24.28 3.17 3.54
CA VAL A 72 23.57 2.10 4.25
C VAL A 72 24.43 0.83 4.29
N ASP A 73 24.28 0.02 5.34
CA ASP A 73 25.05 -1.21 5.53
C ASP A 73 24.50 -2.36 4.67
N ILE A 74 23.17 -2.40 4.50
CA ILE A 74 22.46 -3.41 3.69
C ILE A 74 21.36 -2.71 2.90
N TYR A 75 21.25 -3.05 1.61
CA TYR A 75 20.14 -2.65 0.75
C TYR A 75 19.16 -3.81 0.55
N VAL A 76 17.87 -3.56 0.79
CA VAL A 76 16.81 -4.55 0.64
C VAL A 76 15.72 -3.96 -0.24
N SER A 77 15.60 -4.49 -1.45
CA SER A 77 14.50 -4.15 -2.37
C SER A 77 13.37 -5.15 -2.22
N ILE A 78 12.15 -4.64 -2.07
CA ILE A 78 10.94 -5.43 -1.84
C ILE A 78 10.08 -5.33 -3.10
N HIS A 79 9.77 -6.48 -3.67
CA HIS A 79 9.03 -6.67 -4.92
C HIS A 79 8.00 -7.80 -4.78
N PHE A 80 7.11 -7.89 -5.75
CA PHE A 80 6.20 -9.01 -5.92
C PHE A 80 6.13 -9.43 -7.38
N ASN A 81 6.25 -10.73 -7.62
CA ASN A 81 6.42 -11.28 -8.94
C ASN A 81 5.06 -11.36 -9.67
N ALA A 82 5.11 -11.50 -10.99
CA ALA A 82 3.95 -11.85 -11.81
C ALA A 82 4.41 -12.63 -13.03
N PHE A 83 3.59 -13.57 -13.51
CA PHE A 83 3.91 -14.32 -14.71
C PHE A 83 2.68 -14.72 -15.52
N ASN A 84 2.01 -15.82 -15.14
CA ASN A 84 0.93 -16.45 -15.91
C ASN A 84 -0.27 -16.88 -15.05
N GLY A 85 -0.35 -16.39 -13.82
CA GLY A 85 -1.36 -16.76 -12.82
C GLY A 85 -1.24 -18.16 -12.20
N GLN A 86 -0.31 -19.01 -12.65
CA GLN A 86 -0.05 -20.34 -12.09
C GLN A 86 1.26 -20.42 -11.31
N ALA A 87 2.29 -19.68 -11.76
CA ALA A 87 3.52 -19.53 -11.00
C ALA A 87 3.22 -19.04 -9.58
N ASN A 88 3.95 -19.58 -8.60
CA ASN A 88 3.75 -19.26 -7.19
C ASN A 88 5.06 -19.43 -6.41
N GLY A 89 5.11 -18.84 -5.23
CA GLY A 89 6.21 -18.94 -4.29
C GLY A 89 7.06 -17.67 -4.20
N THR A 90 8.07 -17.74 -3.33
CA THR A 90 9.01 -16.64 -3.05
C THR A 90 10.39 -16.95 -3.60
N GLU A 91 11.09 -15.93 -4.07
CA GLU A 91 12.51 -15.96 -4.45
C GLU A 91 13.22 -14.72 -3.95
N VAL A 92 14.52 -14.84 -3.68
CA VAL A 92 15.36 -13.68 -3.31
C VAL A 92 16.57 -13.65 -4.23
N PHE A 93 16.84 -12.49 -4.82
CA PHE A 93 17.98 -12.26 -5.68
C PHE A 93 19.13 -11.62 -4.92
N ALA A 94 20.35 -12.06 -5.20
CA ALA A 94 21.58 -11.48 -4.67
C ALA A 94 22.71 -11.56 -5.73
N THR A 95 23.73 -10.72 -5.57
CA THR A 95 24.85 -10.59 -6.52
C THR A 95 26.20 -11.01 -5.96
N SER A 96 26.30 -11.27 -4.66
CA SER A 96 27.55 -11.60 -3.97
C SER A 96 27.35 -12.68 -2.90
N ASP A 97 28.43 -13.32 -2.45
CA ASP A 97 28.38 -14.29 -1.35
C ASP A 97 27.84 -13.67 -0.05
N THR A 98 28.19 -12.43 0.23
CA THR A 98 27.62 -11.66 1.35
C THR A 98 26.13 -11.45 1.17
N GLY A 99 25.69 -11.05 -0.04
CA GLY A 99 24.28 -10.94 -0.38
C GLY A 99 23.52 -12.27 -0.22
N ASN A 100 24.11 -13.39 -0.67
CA ASN A 100 23.53 -14.73 -0.51
C ASN A 100 23.34 -15.12 0.96
N LYS A 101 24.31 -14.79 1.82
CA LYS A 101 24.22 -15.02 3.28
C LYS A 101 23.13 -14.19 3.94
N ILE A 102 22.78 -13.02 3.39
CA ILE A 102 21.65 -12.19 3.84
C ILE A 102 20.33 -12.70 3.26
N ALA A 103 20.31 -13.07 1.98
CA ALA A 103 19.11 -13.51 1.26
C ALA A 103 18.54 -14.82 1.82
N LYS A 104 19.39 -15.78 2.18
CA LYS A 104 18.98 -17.12 2.57
C LYS A 104 18.10 -17.13 3.84
N PRO A 105 18.47 -16.47 4.96
CA PRO A 105 17.59 -16.39 6.14
C PRO A 105 16.25 -15.70 5.85
N VAL A 106 16.24 -14.65 5.01
CA VAL A 106 15.01 -13.96 4.61
C VAL A 106 14.08 -14.90 3.84
N LEU A 107 14.61 -15.59 2.83
CA LEU A 107 13.86 -16.59 2.07
C LEU A 107 13.30 -17.69 2.98
N ASP A 108 14.13 -18.24 3.86
CA ASP A 108 13.74 -19.33 4.76
C ASP A 108 12.59 -18.93 5.69
N GLU A 109 12.58 -17.70 6.23
CA GLU A 109 11.48 -17.22 7.06
C GLU A 109 10.20 -16.96 6.27
N ILE A 110 10.28 -16.49 5.01
CA ILE A 110 9.09 -16.33 4.15
C ILE A 110 8.50 -17.70 3.79
N VAL A 111 9.35 -18.69 3.48
CA VAL A 111 8.91 -20.06 3.16
C VAL A 111 8.15 -20.71 4.32
N LYS A 112 8.49 -20.39 5.58
CA LYS A 112 7.75 -20.87 6.76
C LYS A 112 6.30 -20.39 6.81
N LEU A 113 5.95 -19.34 6.07
CA LEU A 113 4.56 -18.87 5.91
C LEU A 113 3.74 -19.74 4.94
N GLY A 114 4.37 -20.72 4.27
CA GLY A 114 3.71 -21.66 3.36
C GLY A 114 3.93 -21.38 1.87
N PHE A 115 4.71 -20.36 1.52
CA PHE A 115 5.05 -20.08 0.11
C PHE A 115 5.99 -21.14 -0.46
N PHE A 116 5.80 -21.48 -1.74
CA PHE A 116 6.71 -22.37 -2.45
C PHE A 116 8.12 -21.76 -2.50
N ASN A 117 9.13 -22.55 -2.15
CA ASN A 117 10.52 -22.09 -2.14
C ASN A 117 11.12 -22.13 -3.55
N ARG A 118 11.38 -20.96 -4.14
CA ARG A 118 12.00 -20.84 -5.47
C ARG A 118 13.50 -20.57 -5.42
N GLY A 119 14.07 -20.53 -4.22
CA GLY A 119 15.49 -20.41 -3.98
C GLY A 119 16.02 -18.97 -3.98
N VAL A 120 17.28 -18.86 -3.56
CA VAL A 120 18.08 -17.65 -3.79
C VAL A 120 18.65 -17.72 -5.21
N LYS A 121 18.54 -16.63 -5.96
CA LYS A 121 18.87 -16.56 -7.38
C LYS A 121 19.93 -15.50 -7.68
N ASN A 122 20.63 -15.69 -8.79
CA ASN A 122 21.56 -14.70 -9.31
C ASN A 122 20.79 -13.46 -9.76
N GLY A 123 21.10 -12.31 -9.15
CA GLY A 123 20.51 -11.02 -9.44
C GLY A 123 21.41 -10.07 -10.22
N SER A 124 22.49 -10.55 -10.84
CA SER A 124 23.50 -9.72 -11.51
C SER A 124 22.98 -8.94 -12.72
N GLN A 125 21.78 -9.25 -13.20
CA GLN A 125 21.02 -8.51 -14.21
C GLN A 125 20.17 -7.37 -13.64
N LEU A 126 19.85 -7.39 -12.34
CA LEU A 126 18.92 -6.46 -11.72
C LEU A 126 19.61 -5.14 -11.41
N PHE A 127 19.05 -4.03 -11.93
CA PHE A 127 19.68 -2.72 -11.89
C PHE A 127 20.07 -2.31 -10.46
N VAL A 128 19.14 -2.43 -9.50
CA VAL A 128 19.39 -1.96 -8.13
C VAL A 128 20.48 -2.77 -7.43
N LEU A 129 20.60 -4.08 -7.69
CA LEU A 129 21.63 -4.90 -7.07
C LEU A 129 23.02 -4.71 -7.66
N ARG A 130 23.11 -4.17 -8.88
CA ARG A 130 24.38 -3.86 -9.56
C ARG A 130 24.92 -2.47 -9.24
N ASN A 131 24.04 -1.54 -8.89
CA ASN A 131 24.36 -0.11 -8.80
C ASN A 131 24.33 0.42 -7.36
N THR A 132 24.15 -0.46 -6.37
CA THR A 132 24.34 -0.15 -4.95
C THR A 132 25.73 -0.57 -4.47
N ASP A 133 26.36 0.24 -3.62
CA ASP A 133 27.75 0.04 -3.19
C ASP A 133 27.91 -0.98 -2.06
N MET A 134 26.81 -1.29 -1.35
CA MET A 134 26.76 -2.20 -0.22
C MET A 134 26.13 -3.55 -0.60
N PRO A 135 26.24 -4.60 0.25
CA PRO A 135 25.51 -5.84 0.05
C PRO A 135 24.01 -5.59 -0.13
N ALA A 136 23.46 -6.16 -1.21
CA ALA A 136 22.10 -5.92 -1.64
C ALA A 136 21.36 -7.21 -1.92
N ILE A 137 20.07 -7.24 -1.56
CA ILE A 137 19.12 -8.30 -1.94
C ILE A 137 17.85 -7.68 -2.54
N LEU A 138 17.19 -8.43 -3.44
CA LEU A 138 15.86 -8.12 -3.94
C LEU A 138 14.94 -9.29 -3.65
N ILE A 139 13.85 -9.03 -2.92
CA ILE A 139 12.91 -10.03 -2.46
C ILE A 139 11.69 -10.00 -3.37
N GLU A 140 11.42 -11.09 -4.07
CA GLU A 140 10.11 -11.35 -4.67
C GLU A 140 9.26 -12.06 -3.62
N CYS A 141 8.42 -11.30 -2.93
CA CYS A 141 7.69 -11.78 -1.75
C CYS A 141 6.76 -12.96 -2.12
N CYS A 142 5.99 -12.81 -3.19
CA CYS A 142 5.17 -13.86 -3.81
C CYS A 142 4.61 -13.37 -5.16
N PHE A 143 3.81 -14.18 -5.86
CA PHE A 143 3.23 -13.84 -7.16
C PHE A 143 1.86 -13.13 -7.03
N ILE A 144 1.75 -11.86 -7.44
CA ILE A 144 0.51 -11.06 -7.33
C ILE A 144 -0.63 -11.54 -8.24
N ASP A 145 -0.31 -12.31 -9.29
CA ASP A 145 -1.26 -12.88 -10.23
C ASP A 145 -1.67 -14.31 -9.86
N SER A 146 -1.03 -14.90 -8.83
CA SER A 146 -1.31 -16.25 -8.36
C SER A 146 -2.38 -16.28 -7.28
N ALA A 147 -3.51 -16.91 -7.58
CA ALA A 147 -4.60 -17.07 -6.60
C ALA A 147 -4.15 -17.87 -5.37
N LYS A 148 -3.17 -18.77 -5.52
CA LYS A 148 -2.60 -19.55 -4.41
C LYS A 148 -1.83 -18.65 -3.46
N ASP A 149 -0.89 -17.85 -3.98
CA ASP A 149 -0.09 -16.95 -3.15
C ASP A 149 -0.95 -15.85 -2.53
N MET A 150 -1.89 -15.28 -3.27
CA MET A 150 -2.76 -14.22 -2.77
C MET A 150 -3.74 -14.68 -1.69
N ARG A 151 -4.02 -15.98 -1.57
CA ARG A 151 -4.75 -16.55 -0.42
C ARG A 151 -3.88 -16.71 0.82
N LEU A 152 -2.57 -16.94 0.65
CA LEU A 152 -1.61 -17.06 1.75
C LEU A 152 -1.08 -15.69 2.22
N TYR A 153 -1.07 -14.70 1.33
CA TYR A 153 -0.47 -13.40 1.59
C TYR A 153 -1.16 -12.66 2.75
N ASP A 154 -0.34 -12.36 3.75
CA ASP A 154 -0.60 -11.41 4.82
C ASP A 154 0.62 -10.48 4.94
N GLY A 155 0.40 -9.16 4.81
CA GLY A 155 1.49 -8.18 4.77
C GLY A 155 2.24 -8.05 6.10
N GLU A 156 1.58 -8.33 7.23
CA GLU A 156 2.20 -8.29 8.56
C GLU A 156 3.12 -9.50 8.77
N ALA A 157 2.63 -10.70 8.43
CA ALA A 157 3.41 -11.93 8.46
C ALA A 157 4.61 -11.86 7.51
N MET A 158 4.41 -11.34 6.29
CA MET A 158 5.49 -11.13 5.31
C MET A 158 6.56 -10.19 5.87
N ALA A 159 6.16 -9.03 6.41
CA ALA A 159 7.11 -8.10 7.02
C ALA A 159 7.83 -8.69 8.24
N ASN A 160 7.14 -9.47 9.08
CA ASN A 160 7.76 -10.19 10.19
C ASN A 160 8.81 -11.19 9.72
N ALA A 161 8.51 -11.98 8.69
CA ALA A 161 9.45 -12.93 8.11
C ALA A 161 10.69 -12.24 7.54
N ILE A 162 10.51 -11.15 6.79
CA ILE A 162 11.63 -10.35 6.25
C ILE A 162 12.51 -9.82 7.38
N VAL A 163 11.92 -9.18 8.40
CA VAL A 163 12.67 -8.59 9.51
C VAL A 163 13.39 -9.66 10.34
N LYS A 164 12.74 -10.79 10.57
CA LYS A 164 13.35 -11.93 11.27
C LYS A 164 14.51 -12.51 10.49
N GLY A 165 14.39 -12.64 9.17
CA GLY A 165 15.50 -13.07 8.32
C GLY A 165 16.67 -12.10 8.34
N LEU A 166 16.39 -10.79 8.31
CA LEU A 166 17.43 -9.75 8.32
C LEU A 166 18.14 -9.61 9.67
N THR A 167 17.45 -9.86 10.78
CA THR A 167 17.95 -9.47 12.12
C THR A 167 18.03 -10.62 13.13
N GLY A 168 17.47 -11.79 12.81
CA GLY A 168 17.25 -12.87 13.75
C GLY A 168 16.17 -12.60 14.80
N LYS A 169 15.49 -11.45 14.74
CA LYS A 169 14.50 -11.00 15.74
C LYS A 169 13.18 -10.65 15.09
N VAL A 170 12.07 -10.94 15.78
CA VAL A 170 10.75 -10.37 15.47
C VAL A 170 10.46 -9.32 16.54
N PRO A 171 10.03 -8.10 16.19
CA PRO A 171 9.52 -7.16 17.18
C PRO A 171 8.31 -7.78 17.89
N THR A 172 8.33 -7.87 19.22
CA THR A 172 7.25 -8.44 20.05
C THR A 172 6.05 -7.51 20.21
N ALA A 173 6.16 -6.26 19.76
CA ALA A 173 5.04 -5.33 19.74
C ALA A 173 4.28 -5.46 18.39
N PRO A 174 2.94 -5.60 18.40
CA PRO A 174 2.15 -5.29 17.22
C PRO A 174 2.53 -3.89 16.75
N VAL A 175 2.87 -3.79 15.48
CA VAL A 175 3.24 -2.55 14.82
C VAL A 175 2.04 -1.62 14.89
N ASN A 176 2.25 -0.38 15.31
CA ASN A 176 1.23 0.66 15.16
C ASN A 176 1.24 1.06 13.69
N THR A 177 0.62 0.23 12.87
CA THR A 177 0.24 0.60 11.50
C THR A 177 -0.41 1.98 11.55
N VAL A 178 -0.10 2.88 10.62
CA VAL A 178 -1.16 3.80 10.16
C VAL A 178 -2.32 2.88 9.81
N PRO A 179 -3.43 2.87 10.56
CA PRO A 179 -4.34 1.74 10.53
C PRO A 179 -4.78 1.48 9.09
N ASP A 180 -4.47 0.30 8.56
CA ASP A 180 -5.27 -0.22 7.46
C ASP A 180 -6.64 -0.48 8.06
N GLU A 181 -7.52 0.53 7.95
CA GLU A 181 -8.84 0.45 8.53
C GLU A 181 -9.66 -0.68 7.91
N SER A 182 -9.24 -1.32 6.79
CA SER A 182 -9.93 -2.43 6.13
C SER A 182 -10.34 -3.57 7.07
N GLN A 183 -9.55 -3.83 8.13
CA GLN A 183 -9.79 -4.88 9.13
C GLN A 183 -10.22 -4.35 10.50
N ASN A 184 -10.54 -3.06 10.63
CA ASN A 184 -10.97 -2.49 11.90
C ASN A 184 -12.36 -3.00 12.28
N ALA A 185 -12.43 -3.77 13.37
CA ALA A 185 -13.64 -4.40 13.90
C ALA A 185 -14.49 -3.47 14.80
N ASP A 186 -13.99 -2.27 15.15
CA ASP A 186 -14.76 -1.30 15.94
C ASP A 186 -15.93 -0.76 15.11
N THR A 187 -17.14 -1.03 15.57
CA THR A 187 -18.39 -0.61 14.92
C THR A 187 -19.17 0.41 15.75
N SER A 188 -18.52 1.04 16.75
CA SER A 188 -19.13 2.02 17.64
C SER A 188 -19.67 3.24 16.88
N ILE A 189 -20.76 3.83 17.42
CA ILE A 189 -21.41 4.99 16.80
C ILE A 189 -20.50 6.22 16.83
N GLY A 190 -19.73 6.43 17.90
CA GLY A 190 -18.73 7.50 17.95
C GLY A 190 -17.68 7.38 16.84
N ARG A 191 -17.19 6.16 16.56
CA ARG A 191 -16.29 5.92 15.44
C ARG A 191 -16.98 6.21 14.11
N LEU A 192 -18.24 5.79 13.96
CA LEU A 192 -19.00 6.00 12.72
C LEU A 192 -19.13 7.50 12.40
N GLN A 193 -19.52 8.30 13.40
CA GLN A 193 -19.66 9.74 13.26
C GLN A 193 -18.34 10.39 12.86
N LYS A 194 -17.23 10.04 13.53
CA LYS A 194 -15.86 10.48 13.18
C LYS A 194 -15.46 10.09 11.76
N ALA A 195 -15.72 8.84 11.38
CA ALA A 195 -15.39 8.31 10.06
C ALA A 195 -16.16 9.07 8.96
N LEU A 196 -17.47 9.24 9.12
CA LEU A 196 -18.30 9.98 8.17
C LEU A 196 -17.87 11.46 8.06
N ASN A 197 -17.57 12.11 9.19
CA ASN A 197 -17.04 13.48 9.20
C ASN A 197 -15.69 13.59 8.47
N ARG A 198 -14.78 12.63 8.69
CA ARG A 198 -13.47 12.56 8.00
C ARG A 198 -13.65 12.37 6.50
N LEU A 199 -14.60 11.50 6.12
CA LEU A 199 -14.99 11.28 4.72
C LEU A 199 -15.77 12.46 4.12
N LYS A 200 -16.00 13.54 4.87
CA LYS A 200 -16.78 14.72 4.45
C LYS A 200 -18.21 14.36 4.03
N ILE A 201 -18.77 13.31 4.63
CA ILE A 201 -20.19 12.96 4.49
C ILE A 201 -20.98 13.77 5.50
N THR A 202 -22.01 14.45 5.01
CA THR A 202 -22.90 15.29 5.80
C THR A 202 -24.29 14.67 5.92
N ASP A 203 -25.07 15.19 6.85
CA ASP A 203 -26.49 14.89 6.96
C ASP A 203 -27.28 15.40 5.73
N LYS A 204 -28.59 15.12 5.69
CA LYS A 204 -29.47 15.55 4.59
C LYS A 204 -29.51 17.07 4.36
N ASN A 205 -29.12 17.88 5.34
CA ASN A 205 -29.12 19.34 5.28
C ASN A 205 -27.72 19.89 4.95
N GLY A 206 -26.74 19.03 4.67
CA GLY A 206 -25.36 19.44 4.41
C GLY A 206 -24.55 19.76 5.67
N LYS A 207 -25.03 19.39 6.87
CA LYS A 207 -24.34 19.66 8.13
C LYS A 207 -23.43 18.50 8.53
N VAL A 208 -22.29 18.83 9.14
CA VAL A 208 -21.39 17.85 9.80
C VAL A 208 -22.08 17.20 11.01
N LEU A 209 -21.73 15.95 11.30
CA LEU A 209 -22.32 15.21 12.41
C LEU A 209 -21.73 15.67 13.75
N ALA A 210 -22.58 15.74 14.78
CA ALA A 210 -22.12 15.77 16.15
C ALA A 210 -21.51 14.40 16.52
N GLU A 211 -20.38 14.41 17.23
CA GLU A 211 -19.70 13.19 17.71
C GLU A 211 -20.19 12.82 19.12
N ASP A 212 -21.51 12.66 19.25
CA ASP A 212 -22.23 12.48 20.51
C ASP A 212 -22.52 11.01 20.86
N ASN A 213 -22.08 10.07 20.01
CA ASN A 213 -22.36 8.63 20.11
C ASN A 213 -23.85 8.24 19.97
N ALA A 214 -24.72 9.15 19.55
CA ALA A 214 -26.14 8.89 19.38
C ALA A 214 -26.51 8.57 17.92
N VAL A 215 -27.43 7.62 17.71
CA VAL A 215 -28.01 7.34 16.37
C VAL A 215 -29.26 8.19 16.17
N GLY A 216 -29.04 9.50 16.02
CA GLY A 216 -30.10 10.46 15.75
C GLY A 216 -30.45 10.59 14.25
N PRO A 217 -31.48 11.38 13.89
CA PRO A 217 -31.88 11.60 12.51
C PRO A 217 -30.76 12.11 11.60
N ALA A 218 -29.83 12.93 12.14
CA ALA A 218 -28.67 13.41 11.41
C ALA A 218 -27.73 12.25 11.03
N THR A 219 -27.34 11.42 12.00
CA THR A 219 -26.48 10.24 11.80
C THR A 219 -27.11 9.26 10.83
N THR A 220 -28.39 8.91 11.00
CA THR A 220 -29.10 8.02 10.06
C THR A 220 -29.13 8.57 8.64
N SER A 221 -29.37 9.88 8.48
CA SER A 221 -29.39 10.51 7.15
C SER A 221 -28.00 10.56 6.50
N ALA A 222 -26.94 10.74 7.29
CA ALA A 222 -25.56 10.68 6.79
C ALA A 222 -25.16 9.26 6.39
N ILE A 223 -25.59 8.22 7.13
CA ILE A 223 -25.40 6.82 6.73
C ILE A 223 -26.10 6.57 5.38
N LEU A 224 -27.36 6.99 5.24
CA LEU A 224 -28.10 6.88 3.97
C LEU A 224 -27.38 7.59 2.83
N ASN A 225 -26.87 8.80 3.09
CA ASN A 225 -26.12 9.58 2.11
C ASN A 225 -24.84 8.84 1.67
N PHE A 226 -24.03 8.40 2.63
CA PHE A 226 -22.83 7.61 2.35
C PHE A 226 -23.14 6.37 1.51
N GLN A 227 -24.15 5.58 1.91
CA GLN A 227 -24.53 4.35 1.22
C GLN A 227 -24.92 4.62 -0.24
N LYS A 228 -25.67 5.71 -0.50
CA LYS A 228 -26.01 6.14 -1.87
C LYS A 228 -24.79 6.56 -2.67
N VAL A 229 -23.89 7.35 -2.07
CA VAL A 229 -22.64 7.79 -2.70
C VAL A 229 -21.84 6.57 -3.15
N VAL A 230 -21.59 5.63 -2.24
CA VAL A 230 -20.72 4.49 -2.51
C VAL A 230 -21.43 3.32 -3.20
N GLY A 231 -22.72 3.45 -3.52
CA GLY A 231 -23.47 2.49 -4.32
C GLY A 231 -23.81 1.18 -3.61
N VAL A 232 -23.99 1.22 -2.29
CA VAL A 232 -24.48 0.09 -1.51
C VAL A 232 -25.95 0.31 -1.12
N LEU A 233 -26.64 -0.74 -0.66
CA LEU A 233 -28.05 -0.65 -0.29
C LEU A 233 -28.25 0.42 0.81
N PRO A 234 -29.09 1.45 0.57
CA PRO A 234 -29.25 2.57 1.50
C PRO A 234 -30.24 2.22 2.61
N THR A 235 -29.81 1.37 3.55
CA THR A 235 -30.61 0.92 4.69
C THR A 235 -30.73 1.98 5.80
N GLY A 236 -29.82 2.95 5.84
CA GLY A 236 -29.67 3.89 6.95
C GLY A 236 -29.06 3.28 8.21
N ILE A 237 -28.60 2.03 8.12
CA ILE A 237 -27.96 1.28 9.19
C ILE A 237 -26.52 0.99 8.78
N ALA A 238 -25.55 1.28 9.65
CA ALA A 238 -24.15 0.95 9.44
C ALA A 238 -23.88 -0.54 9.73
N GLY A 239 -24.38 -1.42 8.85
CA GLY A 239 -24.09 -2.85 8.88
C GLY A 239 -22.72 -3.20 8.29
N LYS A 240 -22.39 -4.50 8.24
CA LYS A 240 -21.08 -5.01 7.79
C LYS A 240 -20.61 -4.39 6.47
N THR A 241 -21.44 -4.39 5.42
CA THR A 241 -21.09 -3.82 4.11
C THR A 241 -20.77 -2.31 4.18
N THR A 242 -21.46 -1.57 5.05
CA THR A 242 -21.21 -0.13 5.22
C THR A 242 -19.85 0.09 5.88
N TRP A 243 -19.57 -0.67 6.94
CA TRP A 243 -18.29 -0.62 7.63
C TRP A 243 -17.13 -1.09 6.76
N ASP A 244 -17.25 -2.22 6.06
CA ASP A 244 -16.26 -2.71 5.10
C ASP A 244 -15.90 -1.63 4.06
N THR A 245 -16.90 -0.86 3.60
CA THR A 245 -16.70 0.21 2.63
C THR A 245 -16.03 1.45 3.24
N ILE A 246 -16.44 1.88 4.44
CA ILE A 246 -15.80 2.97 5.19
C ILE A 246 -14.31 2.63 5.38
N ASN A 247 -14.06 1.42 5.89
CA ASN A 247 -12.76 0.87 6.17
C ASN A 247 -11.88 0.81 4.90
N LEU A 248 -12.45 0.36 3.77
CA LEU A 248 -11.77 0.34 2.47
C LEU A 248 -11.33 1.74 2.01
N ILE A 249 -12.16 2.76 2.19
CA ILE A 249 -11.84 4.14 1.81
C ILE A 249 -10.79 4.73 2.75
N LEU A 250 -10.94 4.53 4.06
CA LEU A 250 -10.04 5.06 5.09
C LEU A 250 -8.66 4.39 5.10
N ALA A 251 -8.52 3.23 4.46
CA ALA A 251 -7.23 2.62 4.16
C ALA A 251 -6.38 3.45 3.17
N LYS A 252 -6.96 4.44 2.46
CA LYS A 252 -6.25 5.40 1.59
C LYS A 252 -5.29 4.76 0.59
N ARG A 253 -5.68 3.62 0.02
CA ARG A 253 -4.87 2.89 -0.97
C ARG A 253 -4.72 3.70 -2.26
N VAL A 254 -3.66 3.44 -3.01
CA VAL A 254 -3.45 4.09 -4.33
C VAL A 254 -4.51 3.60 -5.31
N ILE A 255 -5.16 4.54 -6.00
CA ILE A 255 -6.19 4.26 -7.03
C ILE A 255 -5.72 4.84 -8.36
N ARG A 256 -5.93 4.08 -9.45
CA ARG A 256 -5.52 4.43 -10.82
C ARG A 256 -6.55 3.96 -11.83
N ALA A 257 -6.30 4.24 -13.12
CA ALA A 257 -7.12 3.76 -14.23
C ALA A 257 -7.42 2.25 -14.12
N ASN A 258 -8.62 1.85 -14.56
CA ASN A 258 -9.17 0.50 -14.46
C ASN A 258 -9.53 0.01 -13.04
N ALA A 259 -9.35 0.84 -12.00
CA ALA A 259 -9.97 0.58 -10.71
C ALA A 259 -11.51 0.69 -10.81
N GLY A 260 -12.22 0.07 -9.87
CA GLY A 260 -13.68 0.16 -9.81
C GLY A 260 -14.25 -0.03 -8.40
N GLY A 261 -15.57 0.08 -8.31
CA GLY A 261 -16.34 -0.21 -7.10
C GLY A 261 -16.55 0.97 -6.16
N PRO A 262 -16.95 0.72 -4.90
CA PRO A 262 -17.39 1.74 -3.96
C PRO A 262 -16.40 2.87 -3.71
N ILE A 263 -15.10 2.55 -3.72
CA ILE A 263 -14.04 3.55 -3.51
C ILE A 263 -13.92 4.53 -4.70
N VAL A 264 -14.13 4.06 -5.93
CA VAL A 264 -14.13 4.92 -7.11
C VAL A 264 -15.38 5.80 -7.13
N ARG A 265 -16.54 5.25 -6.75
CA ARG A 265 -17.76 6.05 -6.59
C ARG A 265 -17.57 7.17 -5.57
N TYR A 266 -16.95 6.86 -4.43
CA TYR A 266 -16.61 7.86 -3.42
C TYR A 266 -15.69 8.96 -3.98
N LEU A 267 -14.63 8.59 -4.73
CA LEU A 267 -13.74 9.57 -5.35
C LEU A 267 -14.49 10.45 -6.36
N GLN A 268 -15.28 9.86 -7.25
CA GLN A 268 -16.07 10.57 -8.26
C GLN A 268 -17.00 11.60 -7.62
N TYR A 269 -17.73 11.19 -6.57
CA TYR A 269 -18.53 12.10 -5.76
C TYR A 269 -17.70 13.25 -5.20
N ARG A 270 -16.53 12.96 -4.62
CA ARG A 270 -15.67 13.98 -4.01
C ARG A 270 -14.99 14.92 -4.99
N VAL A 271 -14.71 14.47 -6.22
CA VAL A 271 -14.19 15.33 -7.30
C VAL A 271 -15.29 15.97 -8.15
N GLY A 272 -16.57 15.78 -7.78
CA GLY A 272 -17.71 16.49 -8.34
C GLY A 272 -18.14 15.99 -9.72
N ILE A 273 -18.07 14.68 -9.96
CA ILE A 273 -18.57 14.05 -11.19
C ILE A 273 -19.55 12.91 -10.88
N ASP A 274 -20.27 12.47 -11.91
CA ASP A 274 -21.16 11.32 -11.81
C ASP A 274 -20.42 10.07 -11.32
N SER A 275 -21.01 9.41 -10.33
CA SER A 275 -20.40 8.27 -9.66
C SER A 275 -20.86 6.97 -10.30
N ASP A 276 -20.26 6.57 -11.42
CA ASP A 276 -20.52 5.27 -12.06
C ASP A 276 -19.73 4.12 -11.42
N GLY A 277 -18.71 4.44 -10.61
CA GLY A 277 -17.85 3.48 -9.94
C GLY A 277 -16.76 2.89 -10.82
N VAL A 278 -16.52 3.45 -11.99
CA VAL A 278 -15.49 3.00 -12.94
C VAL A 278 -14.43 4.08 -13.11
N TYR A 279 -13.17 3.70 -12.94
CA TYR A 279 -12.05 4.61 -13.19
C TYR A 279 -11.72 4.62 -14.69
N GLY A 280 -12.55 5.33 -15.46
CA GLY A 280 -12.36 5.61 -16.87
C GLY A 280 -11.81 7.03 -17.15
N PRO A 281 -11.79 7.46 -18.42
CA PRO A 281 -11.19 8.74 -18.83
C PRO A 281 -11.79 9.98 -18.15
N LYS A 282 -13.10 9.98 -17.87
CA LYS A 282 -13.77 11.08 -17.14
C LYS A 282 -13.26 11.20 -15.71
N THR A 283 -13.13 10.07 -15.02
CA THR A 283 -12.60 9.99 -13.66
C THR A 283 -11.15 10.44 -13.60
N GLU A 284 -10.32 9.99 -14.54
CA GLU A 284 -8.93 10.40 -14.65
C GLU A 284 -8.79 11.92 -14.87
N ALA A 285 -9.58 12.49 -15.78
CA ALA A 285 -9.57 13.93 -16.05
C ALA A 285 -9.98 14.75 -14.81
N ALA A 286 -11.00 14.30 -14.08
CA ALA A 286 -11.45 14.96 -12.85
C ALA A 286 -10.39 14.87 -11.74
N ILE A 287 -9.71 13.73 -11.59
CA ILE A 287 -8.63 13.57 -10.63
C ILE A 287 -7.42 14.42 -10.98
N LYS A 288 -7.02 14.46 -12.26
CA LYS A 288 -5.95 15.37 -12.72
C LYS A 288 -6.31 16.84 -12.46
N LYS A 289 -7.57 17.23 -12.64
CA LYS A 289 -8.04 18.58 -12.29
C LYS A 289 -7.94 18.85 -10.79
N PHE A 290 -8.42 17.92 -9.95
CA PHE A 290 -8.30 18.01 -8.49
C PHE A 290 -6.84 18.15 -8.06
N GLN A 291 -5.94 17.33 -8.62
CA GLN A 291 -4.50 17.38 -8.34
C GLN A 291 -3.91 18.75 -8.68
N LYS A 292 -4.17 19.28 -9.88
CA LYS A 292 -3.72 20.63 -10.29
C LYS A 292 -4.19 21.70 -9.31
N GLN A 293 -5.48 21.67 -8.95
CA GLN A 293 -6.09 22.64 -8.04
C GLN A 293 -5.48 22.60 -6.63
N ASN A 294 -4.93 21.45 -6.24
CA ASN A 294 -4.31 21.25 -4.93
C ASN A 294 -2.78 21.34 -4.93
N GLY A 295 -2.18 21.80 -6.04
CA GLY A 295 -0.73 21.95 -6.19
C GLY A 295 0.03 20.62 -6.27
N LEU A 296 -0.65 19.55 -6.69
CA LEU A 296 -0.07 18.22 -6.87
C LEU A 296 0.27 17.96 -8.35
N THR A 297 1.16 16.99 -8.59
CA THR A 297 1.37 16.45 -9.94
C THR A 297 0.07 15.87 -10.48
N ALA A 298 -0.32 16.29 -11.68
CA ALA A 298 -1.55 15.88 -12.34
C ALA A 298 -1.38 14.55 -13.10
N ASP A 299 -0.96 13.51 -12.40
CA ASP A 299 -0.65 12.19 -12.97
C ASP A 299 -1.88 11.29 -13.14
N GLY A 300 -3.02 11.64 -12.54
CA GLY A 300 -4.22 10.81 -12.57
C GLY A 300 -4.13 9.58 -11.67
N ILE A 301 -3.23 9.57 -10.69
CA ILE A 301 -3.08 8.51 -9.68
C ILE A 301 -3.47 9.09 -8.31
N PHE A 302 -4.53 8.53 -7.72
CA PHE A 302 -5.01 8.94 -6.41
C PHE A 302 -4.22 8.27 -5.29
N GLY A 303 -2.99 8.75 -5.06
CA GLY A 303 -2.08 8.27 -4.02
C GLY A 303 -2.11 9.08 -2.71
N PRO A 304 -1.17 8.84 -1.78
CA PRO A 304 -1.17 9.43 -0.43
C PRO A 304 -1.31 10.96 -0.40
N ALA A 305 -0.63 11.68 -1.29
CA ALA A 305 -0.72 13.14 -1.37
C ALA A 305 -2.14 13.62 -1.78
N SER A 306 -2.80 12.90 -2.69
CA SER A 306 -4.18 13.20 -3.09
C SER A 306 -5.16 12.90 -1.96
N TRP A 307 -4.98 11.77 -1.25
CA TRP A 307 -5.76 11.44 -0.06
C TRP A 307 -5.61 12.47 1.07
N GLN A 308 -4.38 12.92 1.32
CA GLN A 308 -4.07 13.96 2.30
C GLN A 308 -4.83 15.26 2.00
N LYS A 309 -4.93 15.64 0.72
CA LYS A 309 -5.70 16.82 0.30
C LYS A 309 -7.22 16.59 0.37
N LEU A 310 -7.68 15.37 0.16
CA LEU A 310 -9.11 15.04 0.08
C LEU A 310 -9.78 14.90 1.46
N ILE A 311 -9.16 14.17 2.38
CA ILE A 311 -9.74 13.76 3.67
C ILE A 311 -8.77 13.86 4.85
N GLY A 312 -7.68 14.61 4.66
CA GLY A 312 -6.69 14.94 5.69
C GLY A 312 -5.66 13.87 5.95
#